data_AF-A0A916C593-F1
#
_entry.id   AF-A0A916C593-F1
#
_cell.length_a   1.000
_cell.length_b   1.000
_cell.length_c   1.000
_cell.angle_alpha   90.00
_cell.angle_beta   90.00
_cell.angle_gamma   90.00
#
_symmetry.space_group_name_H-M   'P 1'
#
loop_
_entity.id
_entity.type
_entity.pdbx_description
1 polymer ?
#
loop_
_entity_poly.entity_id
_entity_poly.type
_entity_poly.pdbx_seq_one_letter_code
_entity_poly.pdbx_strand_id
1 'polypeptide(L)'
;MQSHFRANPGYEIVLFDRLPETYRAQLASLQTDPDCYGVLWPRVPGLVAKAVDRETALLFFTMQQPGPIPTYVRSSFGERCNQVIAELVLDGVLEIAQEPDGEFVTGAVAHPLIFEARTPASAGGRVARLSLDAIEYGQALAIESSAELSARLYTYNMIPASPAWHKLIPTSDAVLGFLRIDAEGRNRRVLDRWYTHQSSNQNGTGWRIWHLRRGLEPHRETWRPAYKLYISPRPETLPEILDAIVGELGAAKVASFKIGQDLFGLLRPDKVVAYCAEFDELATLAARLQKTLAGCPAQGVPFTAGIDPAGLLSWGTDPPREIQEFAGLEQESWRLWVTNHLAVALLASKAQSAAIRPCKFALERLRLDGVDTETWTPRQAIWQSERRG
;
A
#
# COMPACT_ATOMS: atom_id res chain seq x y z
N MET A 1 13.91 -28.62 14.62
CA MET A 1 15.23 -28.12 15.03
C MET A 1 15.01 -26.79 15.72
N GLN A 2 15.59 -26.57 16.90
CA GLN A 2 15.42 -25.31 17.63
C GLN A 2 16.52 -24.35 17.17
N SER A 3 16.20 -23.42 16.29
CA SER A 3 17.17 -22.45 15.77
C SER A 3 17.66 -21.53 16.90
N HIS A 4 18.93 -21.14 16.83
CA HIS A 4 19.51 -20.14 17.72
C HIS A 4 19.43 -18.75 17.10
N PHE A 5 19.16 -17.76 17.93
CA PHE A 5 19.03 -16.37 17.55
C PHE A 5 19.91 -15.50 18.44
N ARG A 6 20.25 -14.30 17.97
CA ARG A 6 20.86 -13.25 18.79
C ARG A 6 20.41 -11.87 18.31
N ALA A 7 20.57 -10.86 19.15
CA ALA A 7 20.44 -9.46 18.79
C ALA A 7 21.57 -9.08 17.82
N ASN A 8 21.26 -8.32 16.77
CA ASN A 8 22.27 -7.91 15.81
C ASN A 8 23.30 -6.98 16.48
N PRO A 9 24.59 -7.40 16.56
CA PRO A 9 25.63 -6.61 17.22
C PRO A 9 25.96 -5.31 16.46
N GLY A 10 25.52 -5.16 15.21
CA GLY A 10 25.56 -3.92 14.44
C GLY A 10 24.67 -2.81 15.00
N TYR A 11 23.78 -3.10 15.96
CA TYR A 11 22.95 -2.10 16.63
C TYR A 11 23.33 -1.91 18.11
N GLU A 12 22.98 -0.75 18.64
CA GLU A 12 22.82 -0.48 20.07
C GLU A 12 21.48 0.20 20.33
N ILE A 13 20.90 0.07 21.54
CA ILE A 13 19.69 0.81 21.89
C ILE A 13 20.07 2.14 22.55
N VAL A 14 19.61 3.24 21.97
CA VAL A 14 19.72 4.59 22.53
C VAL A 14 18.34 5.04 22.98
N LEU A 15 18.20 5.39 24.26
CA LEU A 15 16.95 5.95 24.78
C LEU A 15 16.60 7.26 24.07
N PHE A 16 15.32 7.50 23.83
CA PHE A 16 14.85 8.66 23.07
C PHE A 16 15.43 9.99 23.60
N ASP A 17 15.42 10.19 24.92
CA ASP A 17 15.93 11.40 25.57
C ASP A 17 17.45 11.59 25.41
N ARG A 18 18.18 10.53 25.03
CA ARG A 18 19.64 10.56 24.81
C ARG A 18 20.01 10.72 23.35
N LEU A 19 19.05 10.77 22.43
CA LEU A 19 19.31 11.03 21.02
C LEU A 19 19.79 12.48 20.80
N PRO A 20 20.62 12.74 19.76
CA PRO A 20 20.96 14.10 19.38
C PRO A 20 19.71 14.91 19.03
N GLU A 21 19.73 16.22 19.32
CA GLU A 21 18.55 17.10 19.19
C GLU A 21 17.97 17.12 17.77
N THR A 22 18.82 17.08 16.75
CA THR A 22 18.41 17.00 15.34
C THR A 22 17.58 15.75 15.04
N TYR A 23 17.93 14.62 15.63
CA TYR A 23 17.20 13.37 15.46
C TYR A 23 15.94 13.30 16.32
N ARG A 24 15.96 13.87 17.54
CA ARG A 24 14.74 14.02 18.35
C ARG A 24 13.70 14.87 17.64
N ALA A 25 14.11 15.94 16.96
CA ALA A 25 13.22 16.78 16.16
C ALA A 25 12.60 16.01 14.97
N GLN A 26 13.38 15.15 14.31
CA GLN A 26 12.88 14.30 13.21
C GLN A 26 11.93 13.19 13.70
N LEU A 27 12.08 12.76 14.96
CA LEU A 27 11.31 11.69 15.59
C LEU A 27 10.31 12.21 16.63
N ALA A 28 9.93 13.50 16.55
CA ALA A 28 9.10 14.14 17.57
C ALA A 28 7.75 13.44 17.79
N SER A 29 7.19 12.78 16.77
CA SER A 29 5.98 11.96 16.88
C SER A 29 6.12 10.77 17.84
N LEU A 30 7.33 10.22 17.99
CA LEU A 30 7.58 9.10 18.91
C LEU A 30 7.62 9.53 20.38
N GLN A 31 7.76 10.83 20.68
CA GLN A 31 7.76 11.33 22.05
C GLN A 31 6.38 11.19 22.72
N THR A 32 5.31 11.21 21.92
CA THR A 32 3.93 11.05 22.40
C THR A 32 3.48 9.60 22.48
N ASP A 33 4.31 8.66 22.02
CA ASP A 33 4.01 7.23 22.04
C ASP A 33 4.37 6.63 23.42
N PRO A 34 3.39 6.13 24.19
CA PRO A 34 3.64 5.56 25.51
C PRO A 34 4.45 4.25 25.46
N ASP A 35 4.47 3.54 24.33
CA ASP A 35 5.15 2.26 24.16
C ASP A 35 6.56 2.40 23.58
N CYS A 36 6.90 3.56 23.03
CA CYS A 36 8.24 3.88 22.56
C CYS A 36 9.25 3.78 23.72
N TYR A 37 10.28 2.95 23.54
CA TYR A 37 11.37 2.80 24.49
C TYR A 37 12.63 3.57 24.05
N GLY A 38 12.93 3.55 22.76
CA GLY A 38 14.11 4.20 22.20
C GLY A 38 14.32 3.88 20.73
N VAL A 39 15.57 3.98 20.29
CA VAL A 39 15.97 3.76 18.91
C VAL A 39 17.13 2.77 18.85
N LEU A 40 17.01 1.75 18.00
CA LEU A 40 18.14 0.94 17.56
C LEU A 40 19.02 1.81 16.66
N TRP A 41 20.17 2.20 17.18
CA TRP A 41 21.15 3.04 16.52
C TRP A 41 22.23 2.18 15.85
N PRO A 42 22.51 2.40 14.55
CA PRO A 42 23.49 1.60 13.83
C PRO A 42 24.92 1.96 14.28
N ARG A 43 25.72 0.93 14.61
CA ARG A 43 27.15 1.03 14.92
C ARG A 43 28.04 0.77 13.70
N VAL A 44 27.45 0.24 12.62
CA VAL A 44 28.14 -0.08 11.37
C VAL A 44 27.43 0.56 10.17
N PRO A 45 28.17 0.89 9.09
CA PRO A 45 27.56 1.35 7.85
C PRO A 45 26.60 0.32 7.26
N GLY A 46 25.57 0.79 6.54
CA GLY A 46 24.60 -0.07 5.85
C GLY A 46 23.36 -0.46 6.67
N LEU A 47 23.33 -0.13 7.96
CA LEU A 47 22.15 -0.25 8.82
C LEU A 47 21.45 1.11 8.98
N VAL A 48 20.12 1.08 9.11
CA VAL A 48 19.28 2.27 9.34
C VAL A 48 18.77 2.29 10.78
N ALA A 49 18.61 3.48 11.35
CA ALA A 49 18.02 3.62 12.68
C ALA A 49 16.55 3.17 12.69
N LYS A 50 16.11 2.52 13.78
CA LYS A 50 14.74 2.00 13.92
C LYS A 50 14.19 2.34 15.30
N ALA A 51 12.96 2.86 15.36
CA ALA A 51 12.24 2.98 16.62
C ALA A 51 11.95 1.59 17.19
N VAL A 52 11.99 1.45 18.51
CA VAL A 52 11.64 0.20 19.20
C VAL A 52 10.75 0.46 20.40
N ASP A 53 9.76 -0.41 20.56
CA ASP A 53 8.93 -0.48 21.74
C ASP A 53 9.63 -1.18 22.91
N ARG A 54 8.97 -1.22 24.06
CA ARG A 54 9.48 -1.86 25.29
C ARG A 54 9.69 -3.36 25.13
N GLU A 55 8.81 -4.05 24.41
CA GLU A 55 8.88 -5.51 24.24
C GLU A 55 10.07 -5.91 23.35
N THR A 56 10.26 -5.20 22.24
CA THR A 56 11.39 -5.35 21.33
C THR A 56 12.70 -4.99 22.01
N ALA A 57 12.73 -3.93 22.82
CA ALA A 57 13.91 -3.57 23.59
C ALA A 57 14.28 -4.66 24.62
N LEU A 58 13.31 -5.18 25.37
CA LEU A 58 13.53 -6.29 26.31
C LEU A 58 14.06 -7.53 25.60
N LEU A 59 13.51 -7.86 24.43
CA LEU A 59 13.99 -8.95 23.59
C LEU A 59 15.43 -8.72 23.12
N PHE A 60 15.74 -7.53 22.62
CA PHE A 60 17.08 -7.19 22.17
C PHE A 60 18.12 -7.28 23.29
N PHE A 61 17.80 -6.85 24.51
CA PHE A 61 18.68 -7.01 25.66
C PHE A 61 18.82 -8.48 26.11
N THR A 62 17.73 -9.25 26.07
CA THR A 62 17.76 -10.67 26.43
C THR A 62 18.60 -11.48 25.45
N MET A 63 18.57 -11.12 24.17
CA MET A 63 19.21 -11.86 23.07
C MET A 63 20.62 -11.38 22.74
N GLN A 64 21.28 -10.60 23.61
CA GLN A 64 22.68 -10.22 23.42
C GLN A 64 23.62 -11.42 23.31
N GLN A 65 23.23 -12.56 23.91
CA GLN A 65 23.92 -13.83 23.77
C GLN A 65 23.09 -14.79 22.89
N PRO A 66 23.74 -15.59 22.03
CA PRO A 66 23.05 -16.60 21.24
C PRO A 66 22.23 -17.58 22.08
N GLY A 67 20.99 -17.83 21.65
CA GLY A 67 20.12 -18.80 22.31
C GLY A 67 18.77 -19.01 21.62
N PRO A 68 17.92 -19.88 22.17
CA PRO A 68 16.56 -20.04 21.69
C PRO A 68 15.70 -18.81 22.01
N ILE A 69 14.63 -18.60 21.26
CA ILE A 69 13.64 -17.55 21.58
C ILE A 69 13.09 -17.76 23.00
N PRO A 70 13.19 -16.74 23.90
CA PRO A 70 12.78 -16.84 25.29
C PRO A 70 11.29 -17.18 25.45
N THR A 71 10.96 -17.89 26.53
CA THR A 71 9.57 -18.31 26.81
C THR A 71 8.60 -17.14 26.94
N TYR A 72 9.01 -16.02 27.55
CA TYR A 72 8.12 -14.87 27.71
C TYR A 72 7.67 -14.29 26.36
N VAL A 73 8.55 -14.29 25.35
CA VAL A 73 8.23 -13.82 23.98
C VAL A 73 7.16 -14.70 23.35
N ARG A 74 7.29 -16.02 23.51
CA ARG A 74 6.30 -17.00 23.05
C ARG A 74 4.95 -16.80 23.73
N SER A 75 4.97 -16.51 25.03
CA SER A 75 3.76 -16.24 25.80
C SER A 75 3.11 -14.91 25.42
N SER A 76 3.88 -13.85 25.21
CA SER A 76 3.37 -12.52 24.84
C SER A 76 2.74 -12.50 23.45
N PHE A 77 3.41 -13.08 22.45
CA PHE A 77 2.94 -13.04 21.06
C PHE A 77 2.06 -14.23 20.65
N GLY A 78 2.00 -15.30 21.46
CA GLY A 78 1.21 -16.48 21.18
C GLY A 78 1.47 -17.06 19.78
N GLU A 79 0.40 -17.25 19.01
CA GLU A 79 0.47 -17.77 17.63
C GLU A 79 1.26 -16.86 16.67
N ARG A 80 1.37 -15.55 16.97
CA ARG A 80 2.12 -14.58 16.16
C ARG A 80 3.62 -14.61 16.43
N CYS A 81 4.10 -15.35 17.43
CA CYS A 81 5.51 -15.34 17.83
C CYS A 81 6.46 -15.63 16.65
N ASN A 82 6.18 -16.65 15.83
CA ASN A 82 7.05 -16.97 14.70
C ASN A 82 7.05 -15.85 13.64
N GLN A 83 5.91 -15.20 13.42
CA GLN A 83 5.78 -14.09 12.48
C GLN A 83 6.60 -12.88 12.96
N VAL A 84 6.45 -12.48 14.22
CA VAL A 84 7.19 -11.35 14.81
C VAL A 84 8.70 -11.61 14.79
N ILE A 85 9.13 -12.83 15.14
CA ILE A 85 10.56 -13.18 15.06
C ILE A 85 11.06 -13.15 13.61
N ALA A 86 10.28 -13.63 12.65
CA ALA A 86 10.64 -13.54 11.23
C ALA A 86 10.79 -12.08 10.79
N GLU A 87 9.86 -11.20 11.15
CA GLU A 87 9.93 -9.75 10.88
C GLU A 87 11.22 -9.15 11.44
N LEU A 88 11.52 -9.37 12.72
CA LEU A 88 12.72 -8.86 13.38
C LEU A 88 14.03 -9.36 12.76
N VAL A 89 14.07 -10.62 12.31
CA VAL A 89 15.25 -11.16 11.60
C VAL A 89 15.37 -10.55 10.20
N LEU A 90 14.28 -10.44 9.44
CA LEU A 90 14.37 -9.86 8.09
C LEU A 90 14.62 -8.35 8.12
N ASP A 91 14.34 -7.69 9.25
CA ASP A 91 14.62 -6.28 9.46
C ASP A 91 16.04 -5.95 9.93
N GLY A 92 16.86 -6.96 10.20
CA GLY A 92 18.20 -6.70 10.73
C GLY A 92 18.25 -6.55 12.24
N VAL A 93 17.14 -6.65 12.98
CA VAL A 93 17.12 -6.46 14.43
C VAL A 93 17.68 -7.69 15.15
N LEU A 94 17.25 -8.86 14.70
CA LEU A 94 17.76 -10.15 15.15
C LEU A 94 18.56 -10.84 14.03
N GLU A 95 19.41 -11.76 14.43
CA GLU A 95 20.12 -12.67 13.53
C GLU A 95 19.77 -14.11 13.91
N ILE A 96 19.77 -15.01 12.92
CA ILE A 96 19.52 -16.45 13.08
C ILE A 96 20.77 -17.23 12.68
N ALA A 97 21.10 -18.28 13.44
CA ALA A 97 22.22 -19.15 13.15
C ALA A 97 21.94 -20.00 11.90
N GLN A 98 22.90 -20.01 10.97
CA GLN A 98 22.96 -20.90 9.83
C GLN A 98 23.76 -22.15 10.23
N GLU A 99 23.08 -23.29 10.24
CA GLU A 99 23.72 -24.59 10.46
C GLU A 99 24.31 -25.13 9.14
N PRO A 100 25.48 -25.80 9.15
CA PRO A 100 26.28 -26.20 10.33
C PRO A 100 27.35 -25.19 10.76
N ASP A 101 27.57 -24.11 9.99
CA ASP A 101 28.73 -23.23 10.17
C ASP A 101 28.63 -22.31 11.39
N GLY A 102 27.43 -22.18 11.97
CA GLY A 102 27.14 -21.36 13.16
C GLY A 102 27.19 -19.85 12.89
N GLU A 103 27.27 -19.44 11.61
CA GLU A 103 27.24 -18.04 11.21
C GLU A 103 25.86 -17.45 11.48
N PHE A 104 25.81 -16.23 12.03
CA PHE A 104 24.56 -15.54 12.27
C PHE A 104 24.25 -14.62 11.10
N VAL A 105 23.10 -14.86 10.46
CA VAL A 105 22.65 -14.14 9.29
C VAL A 105 21.34 -13.40 9.57
N THR A 106 21.08 -12.36 8.78
CA THR A 106 19.90 -11.51 8.91
C THR A 106 19.41 -11.06 7.54
N GLY A 107 18.27 -10.37 7.49
CA GLY A 107 17.75 -9.80 6.24
C GLY A 107 17.45 -10.83 5.16
N ALA A 108 17.75 -10.49 3.91
CA ALA A 108 17.52 -11.34 2.74
C ALA A 108 18.34 -12.64 2.77
N VAL A 109 19.52 -12.62 3.42
CA VAL A 109 20.36 -13.81 3.59
C VAL A 109 19.70 -14.83 4.51
N ALA A 110 18.99 -14.39 5.55
CA ALA A 110 18.27 -15.27 6.47
C ALA A 110 16.99 -15.88 5.89
N HIS A 111 16.50 -15.39 4.75
CA HIS A 111 15.21 -15.82 4.20
C HIS A 111 15.07 -17.35 4.06
N PRO A 112 16.03 -18.11 3.49
CA PRO A 112 15.89 -19.56 3.32
C PRO A 112 15.80 -20.34 4.63
N LEU A 113 16.23 -19.75 5.75
CA LEU A 113 16.17 -20.35 7.09
C LEU A 113 14.81 -20.10 7.78
N ILE A 114 14.09 -19.07 7.34
CA ILE A 114 12.81 -18.64 7.93
C ILE A 114 11.62 -19.21 7.15
N PHE A 115 11.73 -19.21 5.82
CA PHE A 115 10.64 -19.61 4.94
C PHE A 115 10.96 -20.87 4.17
N GLU A 116 10.02 -21.83 4.23
CA GLU A 116 10.03 -22.96 3.33
C GLU A 116 9.83 -22.52 1.87
N ALA A 117 10.46 -23.24 0.95
CA ALA A 117 10.29 -23.00 -0.48
C ALA A 117 8.83 -23.24 -0.87
N ARG A 118 8.10 -22.17 -1.18
CA ARG A 118 6.74 -22.24 -1.72
C ARG A 118 6.73 -22.36 -3.23
N THR A 119 5.82 -23.19 -3.72
CA THR A 119 5.44 -23.16 -5.13
C THR A 119 4.56 -21.92 -5.34
N PRO A 120 4.84 -21.05 -6.32
CA PRO A 120 3.96 -19.93 -6.62
C PRO A 120 2.56 -20.46 -6.96
N ALA A 121 1.52 -19.98 -6.28
CA ALA A 121 0.17 -20.20 -6.75
C ALA A 121 0.02 -19.56 -8.15
N SER A 122 -0.91 -20.08 -8.95
CA SER A 122 -1.23 -19.45 -10.24
C SER A 122 -1.56 -17.98 -10.00
N ALA A 123 -0.83 -17.07 -10.66
CA ALA A 123 -1.06 -15.63 -10.52
C ALA A 123 -2.55 -15.34 -10.66
N GLY A 124 -3.11 -14.56 -9.73
CA GLY A 124 -4.47 -14.07 -9.79
C GLY A 124 -4.76 -13.36 -11.12
N GLY A 125 -6.01 -12.94 -11.34
CA GLY A 125 -6.45 -12.25 -12.57
C GLY A 125 -5.55 -11.07 -12.97
N ARG A 126 -5.83 -10.41 -14.11
CA ARG A 126 -4.89 -9.47 -14.77
C ARG A 126 -4.17 -8.49 -13.84
N VAL A 127 -4.86 -7.92 -12.85
CA VAL A 127 -4.26 -6.99 -11.87
C VAL A 127 -3.13 -7.63 -11.07
N ALA A 128 -3.28 -8.88 -10.60
CA ALA A 128 -2.22 -9.54 -9.84
C ALA A 128 -0.97 -9.75 -10.69
N ARG A 129 -1.14 -10.10 -11.97
CA ARG A 129 -0.04 -10.18 -12.94
C ARG A 129 0.65 -8.82 -13.12
N LEU A 130 -0.13 -7.75 -13.32
CA LEU A 130 0.42 -6.40 -13.44
C LEU A 130 1.23 -5.98 -12.21
N SER A 131 0.82 -6.35 -11.00
CA SER A 131 1.59 -6.09 -9.78
C SER A 131 2.91 -6.85 -9.74
N LEU A 132 2.93 -8.11 -10.18
CA LEU A 132 4.17 -8.89 -10.28
C LEU A 132 5.10 -8.31 -11.35
N ASP A 133 4.56 -7.97 -12.53
CA ASP A 133 5.32 -7.33 -13.61
C ASP A 133 5.90 -5.98 -13.16
N ALA A 134 5.16 -5.21 -12.34
CA ALA A 134 5.63 -3.96 -11.75
C ALA A 134 6.81 -4.17 -10.80
N ILE A 135 6.75 -5.19 -9.95
CA ILE A 135 7.86 -5.54 -9.04
C ILE A 135 9.07 -6.01 -9.84
N GLU A 136 8.86 -6.85 -10.85
CA GLU A 136 9.97 -7.30 -11.69
C GLU A 136 10.63 -6.15 -12.46
N TYR A 137 9.82 -5.21 -12.95
CA TYR A 137 10.29 -3.95 -13.53
C TYR A 137 11.11 -3.14 -12.51
N GLY A 138 10.60 -2.91 -11.30
CA GLY A 138 11.31 -2.16 -10.25
C GLY A 138 12.62 -2.84 -9.82
N GLN A 139 12.66 -4.18 -9.82
CA GLN A 139 13.88 -4.94 -9.55
C GLN A 139 14.97 -4.65 -10.59
N ALA A 140 14.61 -4.42 -11.85
CA ALA A 140 15.55 -4.21 -12.96
C ALA A 140 16.08 -2.76 -13.04
N LEU A 141 15.43 -1.82 -12.36
CA LEU A 141 15.87 -0.41 -12.34
C LEU A 141 17.09 -0.21 -11.44
N ALA A 142 18.04 0.60 -11.91
CA ALA A 142 19.17 1.11 -11.15
C ALA A 142 18.78 2.37 -10.36
N ILE A 143 17.76 2.23 -9.50
CA ILE A 143 17.31 3.28 -8.58
C ILE A 143 17.71 2.87 -7.17
N GLU A 144 18.32 3.80 -6.44
CA GLU A 144 18.78 3.60 -5.05
C GLU A 144 17.88 4.31 -4.02
N SER A 145 17.05 5.26 -4.48
CA SER A 145 16.10 5.98 -3.63
C SER A 145 14.79 5.21 -3.49
N SER A 146 14.38 4.93 -2.25
CA SER A 146 13.09 4.28 -1.96
C SER A 146 11.91 5.11 -2.43
N ALA A 147 11.97 6.43 -2.28
CA ALA A 147 10.94 7.36 -2.73
C ALA A 147 10.80 7.35 -4.26
N GLU A 148 11.93 7.36 -4.99
CA GLU A 148 11.90 7.30 -6.46
C GLU A 148 11.39 5.94 -6.96
N LEU A 149 11.87 4.84 -6.36
CA LEU A 149 11.42 3.49 -6.73
C LEU A 149 9.93 3.30 -6.43
N SER A 150 9.45 3.77 -5.28
CA SER A 150 8.02 3.76 -4.94
C SER A 150 7.20 4.54 -5.95
N ALA A 151 7.64 5.75 -6.33
CA ALA A 151 6.97 6.54 -7.37
C ALA A 151 6.90 5.81 -8.72
N ARG A 152 7.96 5.11 -9.12
CA ARG A 152 7.99 4.27 -10.34
C ARG A 152 7.02 3.10 -10.26
N LEU A 153 6.98 2.39 -9.13
CA LEU A 153 6.02 1.31 -8.91
C LEU A 153 4.58 1.83 -8.92
N TYR A 154 4.32 2.94 -8.23
CA TYR A 154 2.99 3.53 -8.10
C TYR A 154 2.41 3.98 -9.44
N THR A 155 3.27 4.52 -10.31
CA THR A 155 2.91 4.96 -11.67
C THR A 155 2.99 3.84 -12.72
N TYR A 156 3.34 2.61 -12.32
CA TYR A 156 3.37 1.47 -13.24
C TYR A 156 2.00 1.26 -13.90
N ASN A 157 2.03 0.80 -15.16
CA ASN A 157 0.85 0.67 -16.02
C ASN A 157 0.14 2.00 -16.35
N MET A 158 0.76 3.16 -16.12
CA MET A 158 0.31 4.43 -16.71
C MET A 158 0.49 4.40 -18.24
N ILE A 159 -0.51 4.88 -18.98
CA ILE A 159 -0.42 4.99 -20.43
C ILE A 159 0.51 6.17 -20.78
N PRO A 160 1.48 6.01 -21.70
CA PRO A 160 2.32 7.13 -22.12
C PRO A 160 1.51 8.29 -22.71
N ALA A 161 1.83 9.51 -22.28
CA ALA A 161 1.26 10.75 -22.83
C ALA A 161 1.80 11.02 -24.24
N SER A 162 1.25 10.33 -25.23
CA SER A 162 1.66 10.47 -26.63
C SER A 162 1.29 11.86 -27.18
N PRO A 163 1.90 12.29 -28.31
CA PRO A 163 1.50 13.53 -28.98
C PRO A 163 0.00 13.57 -29.35
N ALA A 164 -0.63 12.41 -29.62
CA ALA A 164 -2.05 12.34 -29.89
C ALA A 164 -2.88 12.71 -28.64
N TRP A 165 -2.46 12.24 -27.46
CA TRP A 165 -3.08 12.60 -26.19
C TRP A 165 -2.92 14.08 -25.86
N HIS A 166 -1.74 14.66 -26.09
CA HIS A 166 -1.53 16.10 -25.90
C HIS A 166 -2.39 16.96 -26.84
N LYS A 167 -2.63 16.51 -28.07
CA LYS A 167 -3.54 17.19 -29.00
C LYS A 167 -5.00 17.08 -28.56
N LEU A 168 -5.40 15.93 -28.01
CA LEU A 168 -6.76 15.67 -27.56
C LEU A 168 -7.10 16.39 -26.25
N ILE A 169 -6.14 16.45 -25.33
CA ILE A 169 -6.30 17.03 -23.99
C ILE A 169 -5.13 18.00 -23.72
N PRO A 170 -5.11 19.19 -24.36
CA PRO A 170 -4.01 20.13 -24.22
C PRO A 170 -3.99 20.86 -22.86
N THR A 171 -5.11 20.90 -22.15
CA THR A 171 -5.26 21.61 -20.88
C THR A 171 -6.13 20.83 -19.90
N SER A 172 -6.07 21.19 -18.61
CA SER A 172 -6.94 20.60 -17.58
C SER A 172 -8.43 20.92 -17.79
N ASP A 173 -8.77 21.98 -18.52
CA ASP A 173 -10.15 22.29 -18.88
C ASP A 173 -10.63 21.46 -20.06
N ALA A 174 -9.75 21.09 -21.00
CA ALA A 174 -10.07 20.19 -22.10
C ALA A 174 -10.53 18.80 -21.62
N VAL A 175 -10.15 18.41 -20.39
CA VAL A 175 -10.68 17.20 -19.72
C VAL A 175 -12.21 17.26 -19.58
N LEU A 176 -12.80 18.43 -19.34
CA LEU A 176 -14.25 18.56 -19.19
C LEU A 176 -14.98 18.22 -20.49
N GLY A 177 -14.46 18.72 -21.61
CA GLY A 177 -14.98 18.41 -22.95
C GLY A 177 -14.74 16.95 -23.32
N PHE A 178 -13.52 16.44 -23.07
CA PHE A 178 -13.19 15.03 -23.30
C PHE A 178 -14.15 14.10 -22.55
N LEU A 179 -14.36 14.31 -21.25
CA LEU A 179 -15.27 13.52 -20.44
C LEU A 179 -16.76 13.84 -20.69
N ARG A 180 -17.08 14.82 -21.54
CA ARG A 180 -18.44 15.30 -21.83
C ARG A 180 -19.19 15.74 -20.56
N ILE A 181 -18.50 16.44 -19.67
CA ILE A 181 -18.99 16.98 -18.38
C ILE A 181 -18.93 18.51 -18.30
N ASP A 182 -18.59 19.17 -19.42
CA ASP A 182 -18.80 20.61 -19.59
C ASP A 182 -20.32 20.97 -19.58
N ALA A 183 -20.66 22.24 -19.81
CA ALA A 183 -22.03 22.71 -19.72
C ALA A 183 -23.00 22.04 -20.72
N GLU A 184 -22.51 21.60 -21.88
CA GLU A 184 -23.31 20.99 -22.96
C GLU A 184 -23.16 19.46 -23.01
N GLY A 185 -22.21 18.92 -22.25
CA GLY A 185 -21.86 17.51 -22.25
C GLY A 185 -22.95 16.61 -21.69
N ARG A 186 -23.20 15.49 -22.38
CA ARG A 186 -24.25 14.52 -21.99
C ARG A 186 -24.05 13.92 -20.59
N ASN A 187 -22.80 13.75 -20.14
CA ASN A 187 -22.49 13.12 -18.85
C ASN A 187 -22.73 14.12 -17.69
N ARG A 188 -22.79 15.43 -17.99
CA ARG A 188 -23.06 16.48 -17.00
C ARG A 188 -24.40 16.30 -16.30
N ARG A 189 -25.45 15.93 -17.04
CA ARG A 189 -26.80 15.74 -16.49
C ARG A 189 -26.85 14.62 -15.45
N VAL A 190 -26.14 13.52 -15.67
CA VAL A 190 -26.11 12.39 -14.73
C VAL A 190 -25.29 12.75 -13.50
N LEU A 191 -24.18 13.47 -13.65
CA LEU A 191 -23.43 14.02 -12.53
C LEU A 191 -24.28 14.97 -11.68
N ASP A 192 -24.91 15.97 -12.30
CA ASP A 192 -25.71 16.98 -11.60
C ASP A 192 -26.97 16.40 -10.97
N ARG A 193 -27.43 15.21 -11.39
CA ARG A 193 -28.54 14.52 -10.72
C ARG A 193 -28.15 14.04 -9.32
N TRP A 194 -26.93 13.54 -9.16
CA TRP A 194 -26.52 12.80 -7.96
C TRP A 194 -25.48 13.54 -7.12
N TYR A 195 -24.60 14.30 -7.76
CA TYR A 195 -23.36 14.79 -7.18
C TYR A 195 -23.22 16.32 -7.31
N THR A 196 -22.38 16.86 -6.44
CA THR A 196 -21.85 18.22 -6.49
C THR A 196 -20.33 18.16 -6.58
N HIS A 197 -19.76 18.90 -7.52
CA HIS A 197 -18.31 19.03 -7.67
C HIS A 197 -17.75 19.90 -6.54
N GLN A 198 -16.66 19.45 -5.91
CA GLN A 198 -15.92 20.26 -4.96
C GLN A 198 -15.05 21.27 -5.72
N SER A 199 -15.45 22.54 -5.76
CA SER A 199 -14.60 23.59 -6.31
C SER A 199 -13.36 23.74 -5.42
N SER A 200 -12.19 23.33 -5.91
CA SER A 200 -10.94 23.43 -5.16
C SER A 200 -10.50 24.88 -5.03
N ASN A 201 -10.63 25.46 -3.82
CA ASN A 201 -9.81 26.62 -3.40
C ASN A 201 -8.53 26.18 -2.67
N GLN A 202 -8.16 24.89 -2.73
CA GLN A 202 -6.97 24.36 -2.06
C GLN A 202 -6.22 23.40 -2.99
N ASN A 203 -5.02 23.84 -3.37
CA ASN A 203 -3.83 23.11 -3.84
C ASN A 203 -4.03 21.77 -4.58
N GLY A 204 -3.91 21.80 -5.91
CA GLY A 204 -2.99 20.93 -6.66
C GLY A 204 -3.14 19.40 -6.60
N THR A 205 -4.23 18.83 -6.08
CA THR A 205 -4.32 17.37 -5.82
C THR A 205 -4.34 16.47 -7.08
N GLY A 206 -4.39 17.03 -8.30
CA GLY A 206 -4.46 16.27 -9.54
C GLY A 206 -5.77 15.49 -9.73
N TRP A 207 -6.77 15.74 -8.87
CA TRP A 207 -8.05 15.06 -8.84
C TRP A 207 -9.22 16.05 -8.90
N ARG A 208 -10.23 15.71 -9.70
CA ARG A 208 -11.58 16.29 -9.58
C ARG A 208 -12.39 15.39 -8.65
N ILE A 209 -13.03 15.98 -7.65
CA ILE A 209 -13.73 15.27 -6.59
C ILE A 209 -15.20 15.65 -6.61
N TRP A 210 -16.06 14.64 -6.53
CA TRP A 210 -17.50 14.79 -6.45
C TRP A 210 -18.02 14.17 -5.15
N HIS A 211 -18.93 14.88 -4.50
CA HIS A 211 -19.64 14.42 -3.30
C HIS A 211 -21.12 14.27 -3.61
N LEU A 212 -21.73 13.24 -3.04
CA LEU A 212 -23.16 13.01 -3.16
C LEU A 212 -23.92 14.26 -2.67
N ARG A 213 -25.00 14.61 -3.35
CA ARG A 213 -25.79 15.80 -3.02
C ARG A 213 -26.43 15.67 -1.63
N ARG A 214 -26.45 16.81 -0.92
CA ARG A 214 -27.18 16.96 0.35
C ARG A 214 -28.64 16.54 0.21
N GLY A 215 -29.10 15.73 1.15
CA GLY A 215 -30.44 15.13 1.18
C GLY A 215 -30.54 13.76 0.50
N LEU A 216 -29.47 13.29 -0.15
CA LEU A 216 -29.40 11.93 -0.69
C LEU A 216 -28.56 10.98 0.18
N GLU A 217 -27.81 11.52 1.15
CA GLU A 217 -26.93 10.75 2.01
C GLU A 217 -27.71 9.71 2.85
N PRO A 218 -27.10 8.55 3.13
CA PRO A 218 -27.62 7.65 4.15
C PRO A 218 -27.55 8.32 5.54
N HIS A 219 -28.58 8.13 6.38
CA HIS A 219 -28.50 8.49 7.80
C HIS A 219 -27.49 7.56 8.50
N ARG A 220 -26.24 8.02 8.67
CA ARG A 220 -25.19 7.33 9.44
C ARG A 220 -24.45 8.33 10.31
N GLU A 221 -24.36 8.03 11.61
CA GLU A 221 -23.85 8.96 12.64
C GLU A 221 -22.32 9.11 12.65
N THR A 222 -21.58 8.17 12.06
CA THR A 222 -20.10 8.21 11.98
C THR A 222 -19.62 7.67 10.63
N TRP A 223 -19.51 8.55 9.62
CA TRP A 223 -19.17 8.15 8.26
C TRP A 223 -17.68 8.35 7.98
N ARG A 224 -16.92 7.25 7.85
CA ARG A 224 -15.56 7.25 7.30
C ARG A 224 -15.45 6.18 6.22
N PRO A 225 -15.15 6.54 4.95
CA PRO A 225 -14.98 5.54 3.90
C PRO A 225 -13.70 4.74 4.14
N ALA A 226 -13.85 3.44 4.42
CA ALA A 226 -12.73 2.52 4.58
C ALA A 226 -12.29 1.91 3.24
N TYR A 227 -13.24 1.69 2.32
CA TYR A 227 -12.99 0.92 1.10
C TYR A 227 -12.95 1.79 -0.15
N LYS A 228 -12.02 1.47 -1.05
CA LYS A 228 -11.85 2.09 -2.36
C LYS A 228 -12.18 1.08 -3.45
N LEU A 229 -13.11 1.46 -4.33
CA LEU A 229 -13.35 0.77 -5.58
C LEU A 229 -12.61 1.51 -6.70
N TYR A 230 -11.72 0.82 -7.39
CA TYR A 230 -11.00 1.31 -8.56
C TYR A 230 -11.72 0.89 -9.82
N ILE A 231 -11.97 1.83 -10.73
CA ILE A 231 -12.62 1.60 -12.02
C ILE A 231 -11.61 2.01 -13.10
N SER A 232 -11.09 1.05 -13.84
CA SER A 232 -9.89 1.20 -14.69
C SER A 232 -10.15 0.86 -16.16
N PRO A 233 -11.07 1.56 -16.86
CA PRO A 233 -11.23 1.40 -18.29
C PRO A 233 -10.00 1.96 -19.02
N ARG A 234 -9.82 1.57 -20.28
CA ARG A 234 -8.90 2.28 -21.18
C ARG A 234 -9.40 3.73 -21.35
N PRO A 235 -8.53 4.74 -21.25
CA PRO A 235 -8.93 6.16 -21.27
C PRO A 235 -9.80 6.53 -22.47
N GLU A 236 -9.54 5.93 -23.64
CA GLU A 236 -10.26 6.18 -24.89
C GLU A 236 -11.75 5.84 -24.82
N THR A 237 -12.16 5.00 -23.87
CA THR A 237 -13.56 4.57 -23.69
C THR A 237 -14.27 5.26 -22.53
N LEU A 238 -13.53 6.04 -21.73
CA LEU A 238 -14.06 6.64 -20.52
C LEU A 238 -15.20 7.65 -20.81
N PRO A 239 -15.12 8.56 -21.80
CA PRO A 239 -16.23 9.47 -22.11
C PRO A 239 -17.54 8.76 -22.47
N GLU A 240 -17.42 7.57 -23.05
CA GLU A 240 -18.50 6.77 -23.61
C GLU A 240 -19.30 6.06 -22.52
N ILE A 241 -18.65 5.69 -21.42
CA ILE A 241 -19.21 4.87 -20.33
C ILE A 241 -19.37 5.64 -19.01
N LEU A 242 -18.93 6.90 -18.94
CA LEU A 242 -18.92 7.66 -17.69
C LEU A 242 -20.33 7.88 -17.11
N ASP A 243 -21.35 8.09 -17.96
CA ASP A 243 -22.74 8.18 -17.51
C ASP A 243 -23.22 6.90 -16.83
N ALA A 244 -22.87 5.73 -17.38
CA ALA A 244 -23.17 4.44 -16.79
C ALA A 244 -22.46 4.26 -15.43
N ILE A 245 -21.17 4.61 -15.34
CA ILE A 245 -20.42 4.59 -14.08
C ILE A 245 -21.11 5.48 -13.04
N VAL A 246 -21.31 6.77 -13.35
CA VAL A 246 -21.91 7.73 -12.42
C VAL A 246 -23.34 7.34 -12.04
N GLY A 247 -24.10 6.79 -12.98
CA GLY A 247 -25.44 6.27 -12.73
C GLY A 247 -25.45 5.16 -11.67
N GLU A 248 -24.52 4.20 -11.77
CA GLU A 248 -24.37 3.12 -10.80
C GLU A 248 -23.85 3.63 -9.44
N LEU A 249 -22.89 4.55 -9.44
CA LEU A 249 -22.40 5.18 -8.20
C LEU A 249 -23.53 5.93 -7.47
N GLY A 250 -24.29 6.73 -8.21
CA GLY A 250 -25.42 7.50 -7.69
C GLY A 250 -26.54 6.60 -7.16
N ALA A 251 -26.87 5.52 -7.88
CA ALA A 251 -27.85 4.53 -7.44
C ALA A 251 -27.41 3.77 -6.18
N ALA A 252 -26.11 3.52 -6.01
CA ALA A 252 -25.55 2.98 -4.76
C ALA A 252 -25.46 4.03 -3.64
N LYS A 253 -25.69 5.32 -3.93
CA LYS A 253 -25.43 6.43 -3.01
C LYS A 253 -23.98 6.46 -2.53
N VAL A 254 -23.03 6.11 -3.42
CA VAL A 254 -21.60 6.25 -3.14
C VAL A 254 -21.34 7.70 -2.81
N ALA A 255 -20.81 7.94 -1.63
CA ALA A 255 -20.86 9.26 -1.06
C ALA A 255 -19.78 10.21 -1.61
N SER A 256 -18.67 9.67 -2.11
CA SER A 256 -17.75 10.44 -2.96
C SER A 256 -17.00 9.57 -3.96
N PHE A 257 -16.57 10.20 -5.06
CA PHE A 257 -15.65 9.61 -6.01
C PHE A 257 -14.77 10.70 -6.64
N LYS A 258 -13.67 10.27 -7.26
CA LYS A 258 -12.73 11.17 -7.94
C LYS A 258 -12.33 10.66 -9.31
N ILE A 259 -12.00 11.61 -10.19
CA ILE A 259 -11.48 11.36 -11.53
C ILE A 259 -10.22 12.22 -11.73
N GLY A 260 -9.24 11.73 -12.50
CA GLY A 260 -8.06 12.49 -12.87
C GLY A 260 -8.41 13.87 -13.43
N GLN A 261 -7.73 14.92 -12.95
CA GLN A 261 -8.07 16.32 -13.27
C GLN A 261 -7.52 16.80 -14.61
N ASP A 262 -6.41 16.22 -15.05
CA ASP A 262 -5.65 16.59 -16.23
C ASP A 262 -5.33 15.38 -17.11
N LEU A 263 -4.56 15.61 -18.18
CA LEU A 263 -4.13 14.56 -19.09
C LEU A 263 -3.45 13.41 -18.35
N PHE A 264 -2.47 13.70 -17.49
CA PHE A 264 -1.72 12.66 -16.78
C PHE A 264 -2.62 11.89 -15.82
N GLY A 265 -3.53 12.58 -15.13
CA GLY A 265 -4.56 12.00 -14.26
C GLY A 265 -5.45 10.99 -15.00
N LEU A 266 -5.83 11.28 -16.24
CA LEU A 266 -6.65 10.38 -17.05
C LEU A 266 -5.89 9.18 -17.61
N LEU A 267 -4.57 9.25 -17.74
CA LEU A 267 -3.73 8.14 -18.21
C LEU A 267 -3.29 7.19 -17.10
N ARG A 268 -3.52 7.57 -15.83
CA ARG A 268 -3.27 6.72 -14.66
C ARG A 268 -4.11 5.44 -14.71
N PRO A 269 -3.61 4.32 -14.16
CA PRO A 269 -4.43 3.13 -13.99
C PRO A 269 -5.62 3.37 -13.06
N ASP A 270 -5.46 4.13 -11.98
CA ASP A 270 -6.48 4.44 -10.96
C ASP A 270 -7.28 5.73 -11.26
N LYS A 271 -7.49 6.05 -12.54
CA LYS A 271 -8.11 7.31 -12.98
C LYS A 271 -9.53 7.57 -12.48
N VAL A 272 -10.27 6.55 -12.04
CA VAL A 272 -11.58 6.68 -11.36
C VAL A 272 -11.54 5.87 -10.06
N VAL A 273 -11.83 6.54 -8.93
CA VAL A 273 -11.86 5.89 -7.61
C VAL A 273 -13.14 6.29 -6.87
N ALA A 274 -13.92 5.31 -6.44
CA ALA A 274 -15.13 5.47 -5.65
C ALA A 274 -14.89 5.03 -4.20
N TYR A 275 -15.48 5.75 -3.25
CA TYR A 275 -15.27 5.54 -1.82
C TYR A 275 -16.52 4.94 -1.18
N CYS A 276 -16.40 3.69 -0.73
CA CYS A 276 -17.47 2.93 -0.08
C CYS A 276 -17.21 2.88 1.43
N ALA A 277 -18.28 2.92 2.22
CA ALA A 277 -18.14 2.81 3.68
C ALA A 277 -17.88 1.36 4.09
N GLU A 278 -18.62 0.44 3.48
CA GLU A 278 -18.61 -0.99 3.83
C GLU A 278 -18.19 -1.86 2.64
N PHE A 279 -17.64 -3.04 2.95
CA PHE A 279 -17.25 -4.00 1.91
C PHE A 279 -18.47 -4.53 1.14
N ASP A 280 -19.60 -4.79 1.81
CA ASP A 280 -20.82 -5.29 1.17
C ASP A 280 -21.41 -4.29 0.15
N GLU A 281 -21.29 -2.99 0.45
CA GLU A 281 -21.66 -1.91 -0.46
C GLU A 281 -20.77 -1.93 -1.71
N LEU A 282 -19.45 -2.04 -1.50
CA LEU A 282 -18.48 -2.15 -2.58
C LEU A 282 -18.75 -3.38 -3.46
N ALA A 283 -18.97 -4.55 -2.85
CA ALA A 283 -19.20 -5.80 -3.56
C ALA A 283 -20.49 -5.75 -4.40
N THR A 284 -21.57 -5.21 -3.82
CA THR A 284 -22.85 -5.03 -4.53
C THR A 284 -22.69 -4.08 -5.72
N LEU A 285 -22.05 -2.92 -5.51
CA LEU A 285 -21.78 -1.96 -6.56
C LEU A 285 -20.90 -2.55 -7.67
N ALA A 286 -19.85 -3.27 -7.30
CA ALA A 286 -18.95 -3.91 -8.25
C ALA A 286 -19.69 -4.93 -9.13
N ALA A 287 -20.58 -5.75 -8.56
CA ALA A 287 -21.38 -6.70 -9.33
C ALA A 287 -22.29 -6.00 -10.37
N ARG A 288 -22.90 -4.86 -10.03
CA ARG A 288 -23.69 -4.06 -10.98
C ARG A 288 -22.80 -3.47 -12.08
N LEU A 289 -21.67 -2.87 -11.71
CA LEU A 289 -20.72 -2.31 -12.66
C LEU A 289 -20.13 -3.37 -13.61
N GLN A 290 -19.84 -4.59 -13.15
CA GLN A 290 -19.38 -5.68 -14.02
C GLN A 290 -20.40 -5.99 -15.12
N LYS A 291 -21.69 -6.04 -14.77
CA LYS A 291 -22.76 -6.27 -15.74
C LYS A 291 -22.91 -5.09 -16.70
N THR A 292 -22.93 -3.87 -16.16
CA THR A 292 -23.16 -2.64 -16.93
C THR A 292 -21.98 -2.33 -17.87
N LEU A 293 -20.76 -2.67 -17.48
CA LEU A 293 -19.53 -2.39 -18.24
C LEU A 293 -18.96 -3.65 -18.94
N ALA A 294 -19.78 -4.68 -19.14
CA ALA A 294 -19.33 -5.91 -19.78
C ALA A 294 -18.71 -5.64 -21.16
N GLY A 295 -17.51 -6.20 -21.40
CA GLY A 295 -16.75 -5.99 -22.63
C GLY A 295 -15.97 -4.67 -22.70
N CYS A 296 -16.06 -3.80 -21.69
CA CYS A 296 -15.25 -2.59 -21.62
C CYS A 296 -13.75 -2.95 -21.55
N PRO A 297 -12.90 -2.41 -22.44
CA PRO A 297 -11.47 -2.63 -22.37
C PRO A 297 -10.88 -2.09 -21.07
N ALA A 298 -10.19 -2.96 -20.32
CA ALA A 298 -9.54 -2.60 -19.06
C ALA A 298 -8.07 -2.19 -19.25
N GLN A 299 -7.61 -1.21 -18.46
CA GLN A 299 -6.20 -0.88 -18.24
C GLN A 299 -5.62 -1.71 -17.09
N GLY A 300 -6.31 -1.75 -15.95
CA GLY A 300 -5.89 -2.49 -14.75
C GLY A 300 -5.09 -1.65 -13.75
N VAL A 301 -5.35 -1.84 -12.46
CA VAL A 301 -4.68 -1.11 -11.37
C VAL A 301 -3.72 -2.02 -10.60
N PRO A 302 -2.40 -1.95 -10.82
CA PRO A 302 -1.44 -2.71 -10.03
C PRO A 302 -1.59 -2.43 -8.52
N PHE A 303 -1.25 -3.42 -7.71
CA PHE A 303 -1.25 -3.39 -6.24
C PHE A 303 -2.66 -3.21 -5.64
N THR A 304 -3.67 -3.81 -6.25
CA THR A 304 -5.06 -3.81 -5.74
C THR A 304 -5.68 -5.19 -5.90
N ALA A 305 -6.69 -5.50 -5.08
CA ALA A 305 -7.37 -6.78 -5.13
C ALA A 305 -8.35 -6.85 -6.30
N GLY A 306 -8.13 -7.78 -7.23
CA GLY A 306 -8.96 -7.92 -8.43
C GLY A 306 -10.40 -8.37 -8.12
N ILE A 307 -11.38 -7.77 -8.78
CA ILE A 307 -12.80 -8.18 -8.71
C ILE A 307 -13.21 -8.95 -9.96
N ASP A 308 -12.75 -8.52 -11.14
CA ASP A 308 -12.95 -9.25 -12.40
C ASP A 308 -11.62 -9.73 -13.02
N PRO A 309 -11.65 -10.77 -13.86
CA PRO A 309 -10.43 -11.31 -14.48
C PRO A 309 -9.72 -10.34 -15.43
N ALA A 310 -10.46 -9.42 -16.07
CA ALA A 310 -9.93 -8.48 -17.05
C ALA A 310 -9.23 -7.28 -16.40
N GLY A 311 -9.44 -7.06 -15.11
CA GLY A 311 -8.86 -5.96 -14.33
C GLY A 311 -9.59 -4.63 -14.52
N LEU A 312 -10.87 -4.63 -14.91
CA LEU A 312 -11.65 -3.41 -15.02
C LEU A 312 -11.95 -2.81 -13.65
N LEU A 313 -12.25 -3.67 -12.68
CA LEU A 313 -12.63 -3.38 -11.32
C LEU A 313 -11.67 -4.07 -10.35
N SER A 314 -11.20 -3.31 -9.39
CA SER A 314 -10.38 -3.80 -8.29
C SER A 314 -10.64 -2.97 -7.04
N TRP A 315 -10.14 -3.40 -5.88
CA TRP A 315 -10.38 -2.70 -4.62
C TRP A 315 -9.15 -2.66 -3.71
N GLY A 316 -9.22 -1.81 -2.70
CA GLY A 316 -8.29 -1.76 -1.57
C GLY A 316 -8.93 -1.04 -0.39
N THR A 317 -8.30 -1.15 0.78
CA THR A 317 -8.63 -0.34 1.96
C THR A 317 -7.35 0.35 2.41
N ASP A 318 -7.45 1.61 2.80
CA ASP A 318 -6.28 2.31 3.33
C ASP A 318 -5.85 1.65 4.65
N PRO A 319 -4.56 1.72 5.01
CA PRO A 319 -4.11 1.32 6.34
C PRO A 319 -4.84 2.15 7.42
N PRO A 320 -5.11 1.60 8.62
CA PRO A 320 -5.61 2.36 9.76
C PRO A 320 -4.73 3.57 10.07
N ARG A 321 -5.34 4.64 10.59
CA ARG A 321 -4.64 5.91 10.83
C ARG A 321 -3.55 5.77 11.88
N GLU A 322 -3.74 4.91 12.87
CA GLU A 322 -2.75 4.67 13.93
C GLU A 322 -1.41 4.28 13.29
N ILE A 323 -1.43 3.36 12.32
CA ILE A 323 -0.23 2.91 11.59
C ILE A 323 0.45 4.05 10.82
N GLN A 324 -0.33 5.04 10.36
CA GLN A 324 0.18 6.17 9.57
C GLN A 324 0.66 7.33 10.45
N GLU A 325 0.00 7.57 11.59
CA GLU A 325 0.36 8.58 12.59
C GLU A 325 1.72 8.26 13.24
N PHE A 326 2.01 6.97 13.49
CA PHE A 326 3.33 6.54 13.97
C PHE A 326 4.47 6.87 12.99
N ALA A 327 4.20 6.88 11.68
CA ALA A 327 5.20 7.18 10.65
C ALA A 327 5.37 8.68 10.36
N GLY A 328 4.55 9.56 10.95
CA GLY A 328 4.56 11.00 10.65
C GLY A 328 4.20 11.34 9.19
N LEU A 329 3.57 10.40 8.48
CA LEU A 329 3.21 10.53 7.07
C LEU A 329 1.79 11.10 6.93
N GLU A 330 1.59 11.97 5.92
CA GLU A 330 0.23 12.30 5.48
C GLU A 330 -0.55 11.02 5.15
N GLN A 331 -1.89 11.06 5.30
CA GLN A 331 -2.73 9.86 5.19
C GLN A 331 -2.47 9.08 3.89
N GLU A 332 -1.76 7.96 3.97
CA GLU A 332 -1.31 7.22 2.80
C GLU A 332 -2.48 6.45 2.17
N SER A 333 -2.57 6.50 0.84
CA SER A 333 -3.46 5.60 0.11
C SER A 333 -2.89 4.17 0.10
N TRP A 334 -3.75 3.15 0.14
CA TRP A 334 -3.39 1.73 0.02
C TRP A 334 -2.25 1.46 -0.97
N ARG A 335 -2.39 1.92 -2.22
CA ARG A 335 -1.39 1.68 -3.25
C ARG A 335 -0.04 2.33 -2.92
N LEU A 336 -0.05 3.53 -2.36
CA LEU A 336 1.17 4.23 -1.96
C LEU A 336 1.88 3.49 -0.82
N TRP A 337 1.12 3.06 0.18
CA TRP A 337 1.63 2.25 1.29
C TRP A 337 2.29 0.96 0.77
N VAL A 338 1.60 0.22 -0.11
CA VAL A 338 2.16 -1.00 -0.73
C VAL A 338 3.44 -0.70 -1.51
N THR A 339 3.48 0.35 -2.33
CA THR A 339 4.67 0.67 -3.13
C THR A 339 5.84 1.17 -2.30
N ASN A 340 5.59 1.87 -1.19
CA ASN A 340 6.62 2.28 -0.24
C ASN A 340 7.26 1.06 0.42
N HIS A 341 6.46 0.12 0.92
CA HIS A 341 6.94 -1.12 1.53
C HIS A 341 7.73 -1.99 0.53
N LEU A 342 7.21 -2.16 -0.69
CA LEU A 342 7.90 -2.89 -1.74
C LEU A 342 9.23 -2.23 -2.12
N ALA A 343 9.28 -0.90 -2.26
CA ALA A 343 10.49 -0.19 -2.63
C ALA A 343 11.59 -0.38 -1.57
N VAL A 344 11.25 -0.23 -0.28
CA VAL A 344 12.18 -0.45 0.83
C VAL A 344 12.72 -1.88 0.81
N ALA A 345 11.84 -2.88 0.70
CA ALA A 345 12.25 -4.29 0.72
C ALA A 345 13.08 -4.69 -0.52
N LEU A 346 12.75 -4.16 -1.71
CA LEU A 346 13.53 -4.36 -2.94
C LEU A 346 14.95 -3.83 -2.78
N LEU A 347 15.11 -2.61 -2.26
CA LEU A 347 16.42 -2.00 -2.06
C LEU A 347 17.24 -2.72 -0.99
N ALA A 348 16.60 -3.06 0.14
CA ALA A 348 17.23 -3.82 1.21
C ALA A 348 17.79 -5.16 0.70
N SER A 349 17.03 -5.87 -0.13
CA SER A 349 17.52 -7.13 -0.72
C SER A 349 18.58 -6.92 -1.81
N LYS A 350 18.51 -5.84 -2.61
CA LYS A 350 19.53 -5.54 -3.63
C LYS A 350 20.89 -5.21 -3.00
N ALA A 351 20.90 -4.58 -1.84
CA ALA A 351 22.12 -4.24 -1.10
C ALA A 351 22.80 -5.46 -0.46
N GLN A 352 22.10 -6.60 -0.36
CA GLN A 352 22.60 -7.82 0.26
C GLN A 352 22.98 -8.86 -0.80
N SER A 353 23.91 -9.76 -0.46
CA SER A 353 24.38 -10.83 -1.37
C SER A 353 23.23 -11.76 -1.81
N ALA A 354 23.39 -12.39 -2.99
CA ALA A 354 22.36 -13.01 -3.83
C ALA A 354 21.65 -14.29 -3.28
N ALA A 355 21.40 -14.39 -1.98
CA ALA A 355 20.70 -15.53 -1.37
C ALA A 355 19.25 -15.69 -1.87
N ILE A 356 18.61 -14.59 -2.29
CA ILE A 356 17.25 -14.57 -2.80
C ILE A 356 17.08 -13.48 -3.86
N ARG A 357 16.20 -13.72 -4.85
CA ARG A 357 15.79 -12.67 -5.80
C ARG A 357 15.09 -11.52 -5.06
N PRO A 358 15.45 -10.24 -5.29
CA PRO A 358 14.83 -9.11 -4.59
C PRO A 358 13.31 -9.06 -4.67
N CYS A 359 12.73 -9.43 -5.82
CA CYS A 359 11.27 -9.49 -5.98
C CYS A 359 10.62 -10.49 -5.01
N LYS A 360 11.24 -11.67 -4.81
CA LYS A 360 10.73 -12.70 -3.91
C LYS A 360 10.84 -12.25 -2.45
N PHE A 361 11.97 -11.66 -2.07
CA PHE A 361 12.13 -11.10 -0.72
C PHE A 361 11.09 -10.01 -0.42
N ALA A 362 10.88 -9.08 -1.35
CA ALA A 362 9.92 -8.00 -1.18
C ALA A 362 8.48 -8.52 -1.02
N LEU A 363 8.10 -9.54 -1.79
CA LEU A 363 6.77 -10.18 -1.66
C LEU A 363 6.58 -10.85 -0.30
N GLU A 364 7.59 -11.53 0.23
CA GLU A 364 7.49 -12.19 1.55
C GLU A 364 7.48 -11.17 2.69
N ARG A 365 8.25 -10.07 2.58
CA ARG A 365 8.16 -8.97 3.54
C ARG A 365 6.77 -8.35 3.56
N LEU A 366 6.19 -8.08 2.39
CA LEU A 366 4.85 -7.51 2.30
C LEU A 366 3.77 -8.50 2.83
N ARG A 367 4.00 -9.82 2.77
CA ARG A 367 3.10 -10.81 3.38
C ARG A 367 3.13 -10.79 4.91
N LEU A 368 4.30 -10.55 5.50
CA LEU A 368 4.43 -10.34 6.94
C LEU A 368 3.73 -9.05 7.37
N ASP A 369 3.80 -8.02 6.53
CA ASP A 369 2.98 -6.80 6.64
C ASP A 369 1.50 -7.06 6.26
N GLY A 370 1.03 -8.30 6.37
CA GLY A 370 -0.37 -8.73 6.27
C GLY A 370 -1.05 -8.50 4.93
N VAL A 371 -0.31 -8.43 3.81
CA VAL A 371 -0.89 -8.46 2.46
C VAL A 371 -0.86 -9.87 1.91
N ASP A 372 -1.99 -10.37 1.41
CA ASP A 372 -1.95 -11.53 0.52
C ASP A 372 -1.42 -11.09 -0.84
N THR A 373 -0.17 -11.41 -1.17
CA THR A 373 0.46 -10.96 -2.43
C THR A 373 0.08 -11.79 -3.65
N GLU A 374 -0.75 -12.83 -3.50
CA GLU A 374 -1.32 -13.57 -4.64
C GLU A 374 -2.58 -12.88 -5.17
N THR A 375 -3.40 -12.39 -4.23
CA THR A 375 -4.69 -11.75 -4.52
C THR A 375 -4.65 -10.23 -4.33
N TRP A 376 -3.58 -9.70 -3.74
CA TRP A 376 -3.40 -8.31 -3.30
C TRP A 376 -4.43 -7.83 -2.28
N THR A 377 -5.06 -8.76 -1.55
CA THR A 377 -6.02 -8.43 -0.50
C THR A 377 -5.32 -8.08 0.82
N PRO A 378 -5.73 -7.00 1.50
CA PRO A 378 -5.33 -6.76 2.89
C PRO A 378 -5.92 -7.84 3.80
N ARG A 379 -5.09 -8.49 4.62
CA ARG A 379 -5.56 -9.50 5.60
C ARG A 379 -6.17 -8.80 6.79
N GLN A 380 -7.42 -9.10 7.13
CA GLN A 380 -8.18 -8.44 8.21
C GLN A 380 -7.43 -8.23 9.54
N ALA A 381 -6.44 -9.06 9.86
CA ALA A 381 -5.62 -8.94 11.07
C ALA A 381 -4.98 -7.55 11.29
N ILE A 382 -4.61 -6.79 10.24
CA ILE A 382 -4.06 -5.42 10.42
C ILE A 382 -5.17 -4.38 10.64
N TRP A 383 -6.40 -4.66 10.20
CA TRP A 383 -7.53 -3.73 10.22
C TRP A 383 -8.50 -4.00 11.40
N GLN A 384 -8.15 -4.94 12.29
CA GLN A 384 -8.95 -5.29 13.48
C GLN A 384 -8.57 -4.50 14.74
N SER A 385 -7.48 -3.72 14.73
CA SER A 385 -7.12 -2.84 15.87
C SER A 385 -8.17 -1.75 16.12
N GLU A 386 -8.99 -1.39 15.14
CA GLU A 386 -10.08 -0.41 15.28
C GLU A 386 -11.32 -0.95 16.03
N ARG A 387 -11.44 -2.26 16.27
CA ARG A 387 -12.65 -2.86 16.88
C ARG A 387 -12.55 -3.14 18.38
N ARG A 388 -11.45 -2.73 19.03
CA ARG A 388 -11.33 -2.75 20.50
C ARG A 388 -11.25 -1.31 21.02
N GLY A 389 -12.38 -0.62 20.91
CA GLY A 389 -12.69 0.60 21.66
C GLY A 389 -13.92 0.36 22.51
#